data_AF-A0A5R9FIH0-F1
#
_entry.id   AF-A0A5R9FIH0-F1
#
_cell.length_a   1.000
_cell.length_b   1.000
_cell.length_c   1.000
_cell.angle_alpha   90.00
_cell.angle_beta   90.00
_cell.angle_gamma   90.00
#
_symmetry.space_group_name_H-M   'P 1'
#
loop_
_entity.id
_entity.type
_entity.pdbx_description
1 polymer ?
#
loop_
_entity_poly.entity_id
_entity_poly.type
_entity_poly.pdbx_seq_one_letter_code
_entity_poly.pdbx_strand_id
1 'polypeptide(L)'
;MAEEVLSRSYLIKTFGAGGNGSVRDPAEVLSCAVGVMGKSREDISRAADDWRRLPVEEICSLRQVKNILTPLTAIVGHLEDGSERRHLDAWLDLIPKLP
;
A
#
# COMPACT_ATOMS: atom_id res chain seq x y z
N MET A 1 -9.87 -4.21 8.27
CA MET A 1 -8.55 -3.54 8.15
C MET A 1 -7.96 -3.74 6.75
N ALA A 2 -7.33 -4.87 6.39
CA ALA A 2 -6.83 -5.07 5.01
C ALA A 2 -7.96 -5.07 3.96
N GLU A 3 -9.06 -5.77 4.23
CA GLU A 3 -10.25 -5.79 3.37
C GLU A 3 -10.88 -4.40 3.14
N GLU A 4 -10.74 -3.51 4.12
CA GLU A 4 -11.20 -2.12 3.99
C GLU A 4 -10.34 -1.36 2.99
N VAL A 5 -9.01 -1.47 3.07
CA VAL A 5 -8.08 -0.88 2.09
C VAL A 5 -8.38 -1.40 0.68
N LEU A 6 -8.62 -2.70 0.53
CA LEU A 6 -8.99 -3.32 -0.74
C LEU A 6 -10.30 -2.73 -1.29
N SER A 7 -11.34 -2.68 -0.45
CA SER A 7 -12.67 -2.19 -0.83
C SER A 7 -12.62 -0.71 -1.21
N ARG A 8 -11.92 0.12 -0.44
CA ARG A 8 -11.79 1.56 -0.72
C ARG A 8 -10.96 1.83 -1.97
N SER A 9 -9.87 1.08 -2.17
CA SER A 9 -9.07 1.14 -3.41
C SER A 9 -9.91 0.76 -4.63
N TYR A 10 -10.76 -0.27 -4.52
CA TYR A 10 -11.69 -0.67 -5.56
C TYR A 10 -12.75 0.42 -5.84
N LEU A 11 -13.31 1.05 -4.80
CA LEU A 11 -14.26 2.15 -4.96
C LEU A 11 -13.64 3.35 -5.66
N ILE A 12 -12.41 3.74 -5.30
CA ILE A 12 -11.68 4.83 -5.96
C ILE A 12 -11.40 4.46 -7.43
N LYS A 13 -10.90 3.25 -7.69
CA LYS A 13 -10.66 2.77 -9.05
C LYS A 13 -11.92 2.80 -9.93
N THR A 14 -13.08 2.47 -9.36
CA THR A 14 -14.34 2.32 -10.10
C THR A 14 -15.10 3.65 -10.26
N PHE A 15 -15.09 4.49 -9.23
CA PHE A 15 -15.95 5.68 -9.15
C PHE A 15 -15.16 6.99 -9.02
N GLY A 16 -13.83 6.93 -9.07
CA GLY A 16 -12.93 8.06 -8.81
C GLY A 16 -12.80 8.39 -7.33
N ALA A 17 -11.85 9.29 -7.03
CA ALA A 17 -11.65 9.82 -5.69
C ALA A 17 -12.84 10.67 -5.22
N GLY A 18 -13.12 10.57 -3.94
CA GLY A 18 -14.02 11.48 -3.24
C GLY A 18 -13.25 12.64 -2.60
N GLY A 19 -13.98 13.62 -2.07
CA GLY A 19 -13.36 14.71 -1.30
C GLY A 19 -12.77 14.24 0.04
N ASN A 20 -12.06 15.16 0.69
CA ASN A 20 -11.36 14.93 1.95
C ASN A 20 -12.27 14.33 3.02
N GLY A 21 -11.78 13.31 3.73
CA GLY A 21 -12.51 12.61 4.79
C GLY A 21 -13.61 11.66 4.31
N SER A 22 -13.78 11.48 2.99
CA SER A 22 -14.72 10.51 2.45
C SER A 22 -14.14 9.09 2.43
N VAL A 23 -15.00 8.09 2.29
CA VAL A 23 -14.58 6.68 2.10
C VAL A 23 -13.72 6.49 0.84
N ARG A 24 -13.75 7.44 -0.10
CA ARG A 24 -12.96 7.46 -1.35
C ARG A 24 -11.83 8.50 -1.33
N ASP A 25 -11.47 9.01 -0.16
CA ASP A 25 -10.29 9.87 0.01
C ASP A 25 -9.01 9.03 -0.14
N PRO A 26 -8.17 9.26 -1.15
CA PRO A 26 -6.95 8.49 -1.38
C PRO A 26 -5.90 8.64 -0.26
N ALA A 27 -5.82 9.80 0.40
CA ALA A 27 -4.85 10.04 1.47
C ALA A 27 -5.21 9.23 2.73
N GLU A 28 -6.50 9.18 3.07
CA GLU A 28 -7.01 8.34 4.15
C GLU A 28 -6.81 6.84 3.86
N VAL A 29 -6.99 6.41 2.60
CA VAL A 29 -6.72 5.01 2.20
C VAL A 29 -5.24 4.67 2.34
N LEU A 30 -4.34 5.58 1.95
CA LEU A 30 -2.90 5.42 2.13
C LEU A 30 -2.53 5.31 3.62
N SER A 31 -3.03 6.23 4.45
CA SER A 31 -2.82 6.22 5.90
C SER A 31 -3.29 4.90 6.53
N CYS A 32 -4.49 4.44 6.16
CA CYS A 32 -5.03 3.15 6.59
C CYS A 32 -4.11 2.00 6.17
N ALA A 33 -3.67 1.95 4.90
CA ALA A 33 -2.80 0.90 4.40
C ALA A 33 -1.47 0.81 5.17
N VAL A 34 -0.83 1.95 5.43
CA VAL A 34 0.41 2.02 6.23
C VAL A 34 0.17 1.50 7.65
N GLY A 35 -0.94 1.89 8.28
CA GLY A 35 -1.33 1.39 9.59
C GLY A 35 -1.56 -0.13 9.62
N VAL A 36 -2.17 -0.70 8.58
CA VAL A 36 -2.42 -2.15 8.48
C VAL A 36 -1.13 -2.94 8.28
N MET A 37 -0.17 -2.42 7.52
CA MET A 37 1.12 -3.11 7.31
C MET A 37 1.93 -3.22 8.61
N GLY A 38 1.78 -2.28 9.54
CA GLY A 38 2.33 -2.35 10.89
C GLY A 38 3.87 -2.35 10.98
N LYS A 39 4.57 -2.24 9.84
CA LYS A 39 6.03 -2.18 9.72
C LYS A 39 6.41 -0.93 8.93
N SER A 40 7.59 -0.39 9.22
CA SER A 40 8.14 0.72 8.43
C SER A 40 8.47 0.25 7.01
N ARG A 41 8.49 1.20 6.07
CA ARG A 41 8.91 0.95 4.69
C ARG A 41 10.34 0.43 4.64
N GLU A 42 11.22 0.98 5.47
CA GLU A 42 12.63 0.62 5.57
C GLU A 42 12.81 -0.84 6.03
N ASP A 43 12.03 -1.29 7.01
CA ASP A 43 12.09 -2.67 7.48
C ASP A 43 11.56 -3.65 6.45
N ILE A 44 10.45 -3.30 5.78
CA ILE A 44 9.90 -4.09 4.67
C ILE A 44 10.91 -4.15 3.52
N SER A 45 11.55 -3.04 3.16
CA SER A 45 12.56 -3.01 2.11
C SER A 45 13.75 -3.92 2.44
N ARG A 46 14.26 -3.85 3.67
CA ARG A 46 15.38 -4.68 4.12
C ARG A 46 15.03 -6.17 4.08
N ALA A 47 13.82 -6.53 4.52
CA ALA A 47 13.34 -7.90 4.46
C ALA A 47 13.10 -8.38 3.01
N ALA A 48 12.63 -7.50 2.13
CA ALA A 48 12.41 -7.81 0.72
C ALA A 48 13.71 -8.09 -0.05
N ASP A 49 14.84 -7.45 0.29
CA ASP A 49 16.09 -7.64 -0.43
C ASP A 49 16.65 -9.08 -0.34
N ASP A 50 16.38 -9.81 0.75
CA ASP A 50 16.83 -11.21 0.95
C ASP A 50 15.70 -12.15 1.41
N TRP A 51 14.47 -11.92 0.91
CA TRP A 51 13.28 -12.64 1.39
C TRP A 51 13.38 -14.17 1.25
N ARG A 52 14.17 -14.66 0.29
CA ARG A 52 14.34 -16.10 0.03
C ARG A 52 15.03 -16.84 1.17
N ARG A 53 15.75 -16.13 2.04
CA ARG A 53 16.43 -16.69 3.21
C ARG A 53 15.63 -16.53 4.51
N LEU A 54 14.48 -15.84 4.46
CA LEU A 54 13.64 -15.62 5.62
C LEU A 54 12.80 -16.86 5.96
N PRO A 55 12.36 -17.00 7.22
CA PRO A 55 11.33 -17.97 7.59
C PRO A 55 10.04 -17.78 6.78
N VAL A 56 9.27 -18.86 6.65
CA VAL A 56 8.02 -18.88 5.86
C VAL A 56 7.03 -17.83 6.36
N GLU A 57 6.98 -17.58 7.66
CA GLU A 57 6.12 -16.60 8.31
C GLU A 57 6.42 -15.17 7.84
N GLU A 58 7.70 -14.83 7.71
CA GLU A 58 8.13 -13.52 7.21
C GLU A 58 7.87 -13.39 5.71
N ILE A 59 8.07 -14.46 4.92
CA ILE A 59 7.69 -14.47 3.50
C ILE A 59 6.18 -14.23 3.34
N CYS A 60 5.35 -14.88 4.17
CA CYS A 60 3.91 -14.65 4.20
C CYS A 60 3.56 -13.21 4.57
N SER A 61 4.25 -12.62 5.56
CA SER A 61 4.08 -11.21 5.92
C SER A 61 4.41 -10.28 4.74
N LEU A 62 5.50 -10.54 4.00
CA LEU A 62 5.86 -9.76 2.81
C LEU A 62 4.86 -9.92 1.66
N ARG A 63 4.27 -11.12 1.49
CA ARG A 63 3.18 -11.33 0.54
C ARG A 63 1.92 -10.55 0.92
N GLN A 64 1.59 -10.48 2.22
CA GLN A 64 0.46 -9.67 2.69
C GLN A 64 0.69 -8.19 2.38
N VAL A 65 1.90 -7.68 2.62
CA VAL A 65 2.28 -6.31 2.24
C VAL A 65 2.06 -6.09 0.74
N LYS A 66 2.55 -6.98 -0.12
CA LYS A 66 2.35 -6.87 -1.58
C LYS A 66 0.88 -6.87 -1.98
N ASN A 67 0.07 -7.70 -1.33
CA ASN A 67 -1.37 -7.77 -1.58
C ASN A 67 -2.09 -6.48 -1.17
N ILE A 68 -1.60 -5.77 -0.14
CA ILE A 68 -2.12 -4.47 0.28
C ILE A 68 -1.66 -3.36 -0.67
N LEU A 69 -0.40 -3.37 -1.11
CA LEU A 69 0.17 -2.33 -1.98
C LEU A 69 -0.36 -2.39 -3.42
N THR A 70 -0.58 -3.59 -3.96
CA THR A 70 -0.96 -3.76 -5.38
C THR A 70 -2.23 -2.98 -5.75
N PRO A 71 -3.32 -3.01 -4.96
CA PRO A 71 -4.53 -2.22 -5.23
C PRO A 71 -4.32 -0.70 -5.14
N LEU A 72 -3.33 -0.24 -4.35
CA LEU A 72 -3.03 1.19 -4.23
C LEU A 72 -2.40 1.77 -5.50
N THR A 73 -1.89 0.93 -6.41
CA THR A 73 -1.47 1.38 -7.75
C THR A 73 -2.60 2.10 -8.49
N ALA A 74 -3.86 1.76 -8.22
CA ALA A 74 -5.02 2.40 -8.83
C ALA A 74 -5.34 3.77 -8.23
N ILE A 75 -4.85 4.09 -7.03
CA ILE A 75 -5.16 5.35 -6.35
C ILE A 75 -4.10 6.44 -6.57
N VAL A 76 -2.89 6.07 -7.02
CA VAL A 76 -1.77 7.02 -7.19
C VAL A 76 -2.10 8.16 -8.16
N GLY A 77 -2.87 7.88 -9.21
CA GLY A 77 -3.32 8.89 -10.18
C GLY A 77 -4.39 9.85 -9.65
N HIS A 78 -4.90 9.62 -8.45
CA HIS A 78 -5.89 10.46 -7.79
C HIS A 78 -5.32 11.33 -6.66
N LEU A 79 -4.04 11.17 -6.34
CA LEU A 79 -3.33 12.04 -5.41
C LEU A 79 -2.79 13.27 -6.14
N GLU A 80 -2.91 14.43 -5.52
CA GLU A 80 -2.23 15.64 -6.00
C GLU A 80 -0.71 15.48 -5.91
N ASP A 81 0.01 16.26 -6.72
CA ASP A 81 1.47 16.30 -6.69
C ASP A 81 1.96 16.87 -5.35
N GLY A 82 2.30 15.98 -4.42
CA GLY A 82 2.59 16.34 -3.04
C GLY A 82 3.35 15.27 -2.25
N SER A 83 3.36 15.44 -0.93
CA SER A 83 3.99 14.50 0.01
C SER A 83 3.38 13.10 -0.08
N GLU A 84 2.07 13.03 -0.17
CA GLU A 84 1.26 11.80 -0.14
C GLU A 84 1.51 10.97 -1.38
N ARG A 85 1.54 11.62 -2.56
CA ARG A 85 1.87 10.95 -3.82
C ARG A 85 3.28 10.37 -3.79
N ARG A 86 4.28 11.18 -3.41
CA ARG A 86 5.68 10.70 -3.26
C ARG A 86 5.79 9.58 -2.23
N HIS A 87 5.03 9.65 -1.15
CA HIS A 87 5.00 8.62 -0.12
C HIS A 87 4.45 7.30 -0.69
N LEU A 88 3.33 7.36 -1.42
CA LEU A 88 2.76 6.19 -2.07
C LEU A 88 3.71 5.63 -3.16
N ASP A 89 4.30 6.47 -4.00
CA ASP A 89 5.27 6.03 -5.02
C ASP A 89 6.42 5.24 -4.39
N ALA A 90 7.00 5.75 -3.29
CA ALA A 90 8.07 5.07 -2.57
C ALA A 90 7.68 3.70 -1.99
N TRP A 91 6.40 3.50 -1.68
CA TRP A 91 5.85 2.20 -1.28
C TRP A 91 5.63 1.29 -2.50
N LEU A 92 5.09 1.82 -3.60
CA LEU A 92 4.83 1.06 -4.82
C LEU A 92 6.13 0.53 -5.46
N ASP A 93 7.24 1.25 -5.33
CA ASP A 93 8.57 0.83 -5.77
C ASP A 93 9.07 -0.46 -5.08
N LEU A 94 8.47 -0.85 -3.95
CA LEU A 94 8.78 -2.12 -3.28
C LEU A 94 8.11 -3.33 -3.93
N ILE A 95 6.99 -3.15 -4.65
CA ILE A 95 6.21 -4.25 -5.23
C ILE A 95 7.05 -5.24 -6.05
N PRO A 96 7.98 -4.79 -6.93
CA PRO A 96 8.80 -5.70 -7.72
C PRO A 96 9.77 -6.55 -6.89
N LYS A 97 10.14 -6.10 -5.69
CA LYS A 97 11.07 -6.81 -4.79
C LYS A 97 10.37 -7.81 -3.87
N LEU A 98 9.07 -7.62 -3.66
CA LEU A 98 8.27 -8.46 -2.77
C LEU A 98 7.94 -9.83 -3.40
N PRO A 99 7.90 -10.90 -2.59
CA PRO A 99 7.60 -12.27 -3.03
C PRO A 99 6.21 -12.49 -3.63
#